data_AF-A0A8J8A373-F1
#
_entry.id   AF-A0A8J8A373-F1
#
_cell.length_a   1.000
_cell.length_b   1.000
_cell.length_c   1.000
_cell.angle_alpha   90.00
_cell.angle_beta   90.00
_cell.angle_gamma   90.00
#
_symmetry.space_group_name_H-M   'P 1'
#
loop_
_entity.id
_entity.type
_entity.pdbx_description
1 polymer ?
#
loop_
_entity_poly.entity_id
_entity_poly.type
_entity_poly.pdbx_seq_one_letter_code
_entity_poly.pdbx_strand_id
1 'polypeptide(L)'
;MKRLLAPLVVLLIVAIGIQQVVASGSCTNCNWAPSSWTSVSVFIYPDSPDYAETQQSFVWSYEDLEAFLALDAYYQYEIRRDRDVWDYMTIGEWGDIIVVGSYWTTLPNPTDMWTEEADLGGDEEFELKVINSDELTPDTWYVVYVEFWRDPEDRGTAFTLWSESEYAGCVPWYLPTPPWCFDWCTMTEQIEGA
;
A
#
# COMPACT_ATOMS: atom_id res chain seq x y z
N MET A 1 -0.47 3.49 -45.42
CA MET A 1 -0.96 4.18 -44.21
C MET A 1 -1.20 3.19 -43.06
N LYS A 2 -0.15 2.54 -42.52
CA LYS A 2 -0.27 1.54 -41.43
C LYS A 2 0.86 1.62 -40.38
N ARG A 3 1.60 2.73 -40.33
CA ARG A 3 2.79 2.87 -39.47
C ARG A 3 2.68 3.94 -38.37
N LEU A 4 1.49 4.53 -38.19
CA LEU A 4 1.24 5.56 -37.18
C LEU A 4 0.32 5.11 -36.04
N LEU A 5 -0.21 3.88 -36.09
CA LEU A 5 -1.09 3.34 -35.05
C LEU A 5 -0.33 2.77 -33.85
N ALA A 6 0.86 2.17 -34.08
CA ALA A 6 1.66 1.58 -33.02
C ALA A 6 2.17 2.60 -31.96
N PRO A 7 2.73 3.76 -32.32
CA PRO A 7 3.18 4.72 -31.32
C PRO A 7 2.02 5.39 -30.58
N LEU A 8 0.84 5.49 -31.19
CA LEU A 8 -0.34 6.08 -30.55
C LEU A 8 -0.95 5.17 -29.48
N VAL A 9 -0.90 3.84 -29.70
CA VAL A 9 -1.36 2.85 -28.71
C VAL A 9 -0.39 2.76 -27.54
N VAL A 10 0.92 2.84 -27.77
CA VAL A 10 1.92 2.85 -26.69
C VAL A 10 1.81 4.13 -25.86
N LEU A 11 1.58 5.30 -26.47
CA LEU A 11 1.31 6.54 -25.73
C LEU A 11 0.00 6.50 -24.95
N LEU A 12 -1.02 5.80 -25.45
CA LEU A 12 -2.28 5.61 -24.72
C LEU A 12 -2.11 4.71 -23.50
N ILE A 13 -1.27 3.67 -23.59
CA ILE A 13 -0.98 2.76 -22.47
C ILE A 13 -0.12 3.46 -21.41
N VAL A 14 0.85 4.30 -21.83
CA VAL A 14 1.64 5.12 -20.89
C VAL A 14 0.78 6.21 -20.24
N ALA A 15 -0.22 6.77 -20.94
CA ALA A 15 -1.16 7.70 -20.34
C ALA A 15 -2.17 7.04 -19.37
N ILE A 16 -2.41 5.73 -19.50
CA ILE A 16 -3.19 4.94 -18.53
C ILE A 16 -2.30 4.59 -17.31
N GLY A 17 -1.01 4.33 -17.51
CA GLY A 17 -0.04 4.11 -16.42
C GLY A 17 0.36 5.38 -15.64
N ILE A 18 -0.04 6.57 -16.11
CA ILE A 18 0.06 7.84 -15.37
C ILE A 18 -1.36 8.37 -15.10
N GLN A 19 -2.33 7.47 -14.87
CA GLN A 19 -3.36 7.83 -13.90
C GLN A 19 -2.66 7.65 -12.57
N GLN A 20 -2.31 8.76 -11.91
CA GLN A 20 -2.15 8.75 -10.47
C GLN A 20 -3.30 7.88 -9.95
N VAL A 21 -2.97 6.76 -9.34
CA VAL A 21 -3.94 5.94 -8.63
C VAL A 21 -4.46 6.92 -7.58
N VAL A 22 -5.64 7.50 -7.85
CA VAL A 22 -6.37 8.41 -6.95
C VAL A 22 -7.37 7.56 -6.20
N ALA A 23 -7.39 7.69 -4.87
CA ALA A 23 -8.22 6.87 -4.01
C ALA A 23 -9.64 6.88 -4.52
N SER A 24 -10.33 5.73 -4.49
CA SER A 24 -11.76 5.73 -4.79
C SER A 24 -12.53 6.59 -3.78
N GLY A 25 -11.91 6.88 -2.64
CA GLY A 25 -12.24 7.96 -1.71
C GLY A 25 -11.67 7.67 -0.32
N SER A 26 -12.26 8.28 0.69
CA SER A 26 -12.02 7.87 2.08
C SER A 26 -12.71 6.53 2.37
N CYS A 27 -12.05 5.65 3.12
CA CYS A 27 -12.61 4.37 3.56
C CYS A 27 -13.92 4.51 4.36
N THR A 28 -14.25 5.70 4.85
CA THR A 28 -15.54 5.99 5.50
C THR A 28 -16.74 5.76 4.58
N ASN A 29 -16.54 5.73 3.26
CA ASN A 29 -17.60 5.52 2.27
C ASN A 29 -17.57 4.11 1.66
N CYS A 30 -16.66 3.25 2.12
CA CYS A 30 -16.45 1.90 1.60
C CYS A 30 -16.93 0.89 2.63
N ASN A 31 -18.03 0.19 2.34
CA ASN A 31 -18.61 -0.81 3.24
C ASN A 31 -17.83 -2.14 3.31
N TRP A 32 -16.69 -2.23 2.63
CA TRP A 32 -15.78 -3.38 2.66
C TRP A 32 -14.48 -3.06 3.43
N ALA A 33 -14.16 -1.77 3.58
CA ALA A 33 -12.93 -1.33 4.21
C ALA A 33 -13.01 -1.45 5.75
N PRO A 34 -11.90 -1.35 6.48
CA PRO A 34 -11.94 -1.24 7.93
C PRO A 34 -12.91 -0.15 8.36
N SER A 35 -13.80 -0.47 9.29
CA SER A 35 -14.84 0.42 9.80
C SER A 35 -14.30 1.58 10.65
N SER A 36 -13.11 1.38 11.24
CA SER A 36 -12.45 2.35 12.11
C SER A 36 -10.95 2.12 12.09
N TRP A 37 -10.19 3.20 12.28
CA TRP A 37 -8.74 3.20 12.28
C TRP A 37 -8.21 4.39 13.10
N THR A 38 -6.95 4.30 13.51
CA THR A 38 -6.22 5.42 14.09
C THR A 38 -5.59 6.27 13.00
N SER A 39 -5.26 7.53 13.30
CA SER A 39 -4.27 8.23 12.49
C SER A 39 -2.97 7.43 12.42
N VAL A 40 -2.24 7.53 11.32
CA VAL A 40 -0.87 7.01 11.25
C VAL A 40 -0.01 7.90 12.14
N SER A 41 0.63 7.29 13.13
CA SER A 41 1.65 7.98 13.92
C SER A 41 3.01 7.80 13.29
N VAL A 42 3.80 8.86 13.25
CA VAL A 42 5.19 8.84 12.79
C VAL A 42 6.10 9.22 13.94
N PHE A 43 7.14 8.42 14.16
CA PHE A 43 8.15 8.66 15.17
C PHE A 43 9.53 8.71 14.54
N ILE A 44 10.23 9.83 14.76
CA ILE A 44 11.62 10.01 14.37
C ILE A 44 12.41 10.19 15.66
N TYR A 45 13.26 9.23 15.98
CA TYR A 45 14.03 9.25 17.22
C TYR A 45 15.30 10.09 17.04
N PRO A 46 15.61 11.03 17.95
CA PRO A 46 16.81 11.86 17.83
C PRO A 46 18.13 11.08 17.78
N ASP A 47 18.16 9.89 18.35
CA ASP A 47 19.30 8.97 18.41
C ASP A 47 19.34 7.94 17.26
N SER A 48 18.27 7.85 16.46
CA SER A 48 18.20 7.04 15.23
C SER A 48 17.57 7.87 14.10
N PRO A 49 18.26 8.92 13.62
CA PRO A 49 17.70 9.82 12.61
C PRO A 49 17.61 9.17 11.23
N ASP A 50 18.23 8.01 11.06
CA ASP A 50 18.27 7.25 9.82
C ASP A 50 16.96 6.51 9.52
N TYR A 51 16.05 6.43 10.50
CA TYR A 51 14.79 5.69 10.36
C TYR A 51 13.60 6.52 10.84
N ALA A 52 12.44 6.26 10.23
CA ALA A 52 11.13 6.73 10.67
C ALA A 52 10.26 5.50 10.97
N GLU A 53 9.70 5.45 12.17
CA GLU A 53 8.77 4.42 12.56
C GLU A 53 7.35 4.90 12.35
N THR A 54 6.54 4.10 11.69
CA THR A 54 5.13 4.38 11.45
C THR A 54 4.29 3.31 12.13
N GLN A 55 3.14 3.71 12.67
CA GLN A 55 2.19 2.77 13.25
C GLN A 55 0.77 3.21 12.92
N GLN A 56 -0.06 2.25 12.54
CA GLN A 56 -1.50 2.41 12.47
C GLN A 56 -2.19 1.19 13.08
N SER A 57 -3.38 1.40 13.62
CA SER A 57 -4.28 0.31 13.95
C SER A 57 -5.62 0.50 13.26
N PHE A 58 -6.28 -0.59 12.89
CA PHE A 58 -7.58 -0.59 12.22
C PHE A 58 -8.42 -1.82 12.57
N VAL A 59 -9.73 -1.73 12.38
CA VAL A 59 -10.70 -2.77 12.74
C VAL A 59 -11.90 -2.76 11.80
N TRP A 60 -12.39 -3.95 11.46
CA TRP A 60 -13.69 -4.10 10.81
C TRP A 60 -14.81 -4.32 11.82
N SER A 61 -15.96 -3.71 11.56
CA SER A 61 -17.23 -4.15 12.13
C SER A 61 -17.58 -5.52 11.54
N TYR A 62 -18.51 -6.22 12.18
CA TYR A 62 -18.99 -7.50 11.65
C TYR A 62 -19.55 -7.35 10.22
N GLU A 63 -20.38 -6.33 9.97
CA GLU A 63 -21.02 -6.11 8.69
C GLU A 63 -20.03 -5.75 7.58
N ASP A 64 -19.03 -4.90 7.88
CA ASP A 64 -18.05 -4.50 6.87
C ASP A 64 -17.09 -5.65 6.53
N LEU A 65 -16.73 -6.49 7.51
CA LEU A 65 -15.93 -7.69 7.23
C LEU A 65 -16.72 -8.71 6.42
N GLU A 66 -18.00 -8.95 6.72
CA GLU A 66 -18.84 -9.84 5.89
C GLU A 66 -18.94 -9.34 4.46
N ALA A 67 -19.09 -8.03 4.26
CA ALA A 67 -19.12 -7.43 2.93
C ALA A 67 -17.78 -7.61 2.19
N PHE A 68 -16.65 -7.45 2.89
CA PHE A 68 -15.33 -7.72 2.34
C PHE A 68 -15.15 -9.19 1.94
N LEU A 69 -15.46 -10.14 2.82
CA LEU A 69 -15.32 -11.57 2.54
C LEU A 69 -16.21 -12.03 1.37
N ALA A 70 -17.37 -11.39 1.18
CA ALA A 70 -18.23 -11.65 0.03
C ALA A 70 -17.62 -11.26 -1.33
N LEU A 71 -16.53 -10.46 -1.35
CA LEU A 71 -15.81 -10.10 -2.57
C LEU A 71 -14.93 -11.23 -3.10
N ASP A 72 -14.62 -12.26 -2.29
CA ASP A 72 -13.70 -13.35 -2.66
C ASP A 72 -12.33 -12.82 -3.12
N ALA A 73 -11.79 -11.86 -2.36
CA ALA A 73 -10.57 -11.10 -2.65
C ALA A 73 -9.57 -11.23 -1.49
N TYR A 74 -8.28 -10.97 -1.77
CA TYR A 74 -7.30 -10.79 -0.71
C TYR A 74 -7.33 -9.35 -0.20
N TYR A 75 -6.97 -9.17 1.07
CA TYR A 75 -6.83 -7.85 1.67
C TYR A 75 -5.40 -7.35 1.50
N GLN A 76 -5.25 -6.06 1.24
CA GLN A 76 -3.97 -5.37 1.20
C GLN A 76 -4.02 -4.15 2.12
N TYR A 77 -3.10 -4.11 3.08
CA TYR A 77 -2.77 -2.90 3.81
C TYR A 77 -1.61 -2.22 3.12
N GLU A 78 -1.70 -0.91 2.93
CA GLU A 78 -0.69 -0.18 2.19
C GLU A 78 -0.28 1.11 2.87
N ILE A 79 1.00 1.46 2.72
CA ILE A 79 1.55 2.77 3.04
C ILE A 79 2.17 3.34 1.79
N ARG A 80 1.50 4.34 1.24
CA ARG A 80 2.07 5.21 0.22
C ARG A 80 2.86 6.32 0.88
N ARG A 81 4.08 6.53 0.41
CA ARG A 81 5.03 7.50 0.96
C ARG A 81 5.76 8.24 -0.16
N ASP A 82 6.43 9.31 0.21
CA ASP A 82 7.43 9.93 -0.65
C ASP A 82 8.71 9.09 -0.59
N ARG A 83 8.97 8.25 -1.60
CA ARG A 83 10.11 7.32 -1.56
C ARG A 83 11.46 8.03 -1.51
N ASP A 84 11.53 9.23 -2.10
CA ASP A 84 12.77 9.99 -2.17
C ASP A 84 13.16 10.50 -0.77
N VAL A 85 12.19 10.57 0.16
CA VAL A 85 12.44 10.93 1.56
C VAL A 85 12.53 9.68 2.43
N TRP A 86 11.60 8.74 2.26
CA TRP A 86 11.42 7.56 3.10
C TRP A 86 11.28 6.31 2.26
N ASP A 87 12.20 5.37 2.42
CA ASP A 87 12.19 4.14 1.63
C ASP A 87 12.21 2.88 2.49
N TYR A 88 11.51 1.84 2.04
CA TYR A 88 11.57 0.51 2.61
C TYR A 88 12.67 -0.32 1.95
N MET A 89 13.04 0.06 0.71
CA MET A 89 14.06 -0.60 -0.08
C MET A 89 15.13 0.40 -0.53
N THR A 90 16.22 -0.11 -1.08
CA THR A 90 17.22 0.70 -1.77
C THR A 90 17.80 -0.11 -2.92
N ILE A 91 18.46 0.55 -3.86
CA ILE A 91 19.11 -0.11 -4.99
C ILE A 91 20.61 -0.27 -4.68
N GLY A 92 21.06 -1.51 -4.59
CA GLY A 92 22.47 -1.86 -4.42
C GLY A 92 23.34 -1.44 -5.60
N GLU A 93 24.66 -1.46 -5.41
CA GLU A 93 25.65 -1.08 -6.44
C GLU A 93 25.49 -1.86 -7.77
N TRP A 94 24.88 -3.05 -7.71
CA TRP A 94 24.68 -3.94 -8.85
C TRP A 94 23.27 -3.89 -9.43
N GLY A 95 22.43 -2.97 -8.96
CA GLY A 95 21.03 -2.83 -9.38
C GLY A 95 20.08 -3.82 -8.68
N ASP A 96 20.54 -4.50 -7.64
CA ASP A 96 19.73 -5.38 -6.80
C ASP A 96 18.87 -4.57 -5.82
N ILE A 97 17.65 -5.04 -5.57
CA ILE A 97 16.76 -4.48 -4.56
C ILE A 97 17.22 -4.98 -3.18
N ILE A 98 17.47 -4.06 -2.26
CA ILE A 98 17.86 -4.35 -0.88
C ILE A 98 16.79 -3.80 0.04
N VAL A 99 16.10 -4.66 0.78
CA VAL A 99 15.18 -4.23 1.84
C VAL A 99 15.99 -3.61 2.99
N VAL A 100 15.72 -2.36 3.31
CA VAL A 100 16.41 -1.58 4.37
C VAL A 100 15.50 -1.22 5.53
N GLY A 101 14.19 -1.34 5.36
CA GLY A 101 13.19 -1.20 6.41
C GLY A 101 12.88 -2.50 7.13
N SER A 102 11.95 -2.42 8.08
CA SER A 102 11.40 -3.58 8.79
C SER A 102 9.93 -3.37 9.11
N TYR A 103 9.19 -4.43 9.42
CA TYR A 103 7.81 -4.30 9.88
C TYR A 103 7.48 -5.32 10.96
N TRP A 104 6.45 -5.00 11.73
CA TRP A 104 5.78 -5.90 12.65
C TRP A 104 4.27 -5.71 12.53
N THR A 105 3.50 -6.80 12.59
CA THR A 105 2.05 -6.70 12.43
C THR A 105 1.32 -7.82 13.17
N THR A 106 0.06 -7.56 13.51
CA THR A 106 -0.89 -8.57 13.99
C THR A 106 -1.83 -9.07 12.90
N LEU A 107 -1.66 -8.64 11.65
CA LEU A 107 -2.36 -9.25 10.52
C LEU A 107 -2.01 -10.74 10.44
N PRO A 108 -2.98 -11.61 10.10
CA PRO A 108 -2.75 -13.03 10.04
C PRO A 108 -2.01 -13.40 8.75
N ASN A 109 -0.87 -14.08 8.90
CA ASN A 109 -0.08 -14.62 7.78
C ASN A 109 0.10 -13.67 6.57
N PRO A 110 0.50 -12.41 6.79
CA PRO A 110 0.74 -11.50 5.68
C PRO A 110 1.93 -12.00 4.87
N THR A 111 1.87 -11.85 3.56
CA THR A 111 3.01 -12.08 2.68
C THR A 111 3.65 -10.75 2.30
N ASP A 112 4.97 -10.69 2.46
CA ASP A 112 5.85 -9.63 1.97
C ASP A 112 6.52 -9.98 0.63
N MET A 113 6.32 -11.19 0.09
CA MET A 113 6.89 -11.62 -1.20
C MET A 113 6.51 -10.75 -2.41
N TRP A 114 5.82 -9.62 -2.18
CA TRP A 114 5.30 -8.70 -3.15
C TRP A 114 5.40 -7.24 -2.67
N THR A 115 6.18 -6.91 -1.62
CA THR A 115 6.30 -5.55 -1.03
C THR A 115 6.91 -4.47 -1.94
N GLU A 116 7.06 -4.70 -3.26
CA GLU A 116 7.46 -3.75 -4.33
C GLU A 116 8.08 -4.54 -5.52
N GLU A 117 8.59 -5.77 -5.32
CA GLU A 117 9.44 -6.49 -6.28
C GLU A 117 8.79 -6.86 -7.64
N ALA A 118 7.48 -6.68 -7.79
CA ALA A 118 6.77 -6.90 -9.06
C ALA A 118 6.04 -5.67 -9.58
N ASP A 119 6.08 -4.55 -8.86
CA ASP A 119 5.49 -3.34 -9.38
C ASP A 119 6.40 -2.75 -10.48
N LEU A 120 5.86 -2.76 -11.70
CA LEU A 120 6.44 -2.14 -12.88
C LEU A 120 5.85 -0.73 -13.08
N GLY A 121 4.98 -0.28 -12.17
CA GLY A 121 4.20 0.96 -12.24
C GLY A 121 4.88 2.16 -11.57
N GLY A 122 5.80 1.94 -10.65
CA GLY A 122 6.44 3.00 -9.88
C GLY A 122 5.48 3.64 -8.89
N ASP A 123 4.49 2.90 -8.38
CA ASP A 123 3.74 3.32 -7.21
C ASP A 123 4.58 3.09 -5.94
N GLU A 124 4.69 4.12 -5.12
CA GLU A 124 5.72 4.26 -4.08
C GLU A 124 5.20 3.71 -2.74
N GLU A 125 4.97 2.40 -2.71
CA GLU A 125 4.04 1.77 -1.76
C GLU A 125 4.67 0.60 -0.99
N PHE A 126 4.54 0.61 0.34
CA PHE A 126 4.79 -0.56 1.18
C PHE A 126 3.48 -1.31 1.36
N GLU A 127 3.46 -2.61 1.11
CA GLU A 127 2.23 -3.41 1.09
C GLU A 127 2.31 -4.66 1.96
N LEU A 128 1.26 -4.95 2.73
CA LEU A 128 1.08 -6.24 3.40
C LEU A 128 -0.18 -6.92 2.88
N LYS A 129 -0.01 -8.08 2.25
CA LYS A 129 -1.11 -8.82 1.61
C LYS A 129 -1.54 -9.99 2.48
N VAL A 130 -2.81 -10.05 2.83
CA VAL A 130 -3.45 -11.19 3.51
C VAL A 130 -4.21 -11.99 2.47
N ILE A 131 -3.53 -13.01 1.93
CA ILE A 131 -4.09 -13.85 0.84
C ILE A 131 -5.28 -14.68 1.32
N ASN A 132 -5.24 -15.15 2.57
CA ASN A 132 -6.34 -15.89 3.17
C ASN A 132 -7.19 -14.97 4.05
N SER A 133 -8.06 -14.19 3.41
CA SER A 133 -8.94 -13.22 4.07
C SER A 133 -9.85 -13.84 5.15
N ASP A 134 -10.16 -15.14 5.08
CA ASP A 134 -10.97 -15.86 6.07
C ASP A 134 -10.32 -15.90 7.48
N GLU A 135 -9.04 -15.56 7.60
CA GLU A 135 -8.34 -15.44 8.89
C GLU A 135 -8.57 -14.10 9.60
N LEU A 136 -9.18 -13.13 8.90
CA LEU A 136 -9.62 -11.88 9.49
C LEU A 136 -10.83 -12.13 10.40
N THR A 137 -10.86 -11.41 11.52
CA THR A 137 -11.86 -11.57 12.58
C THR A 137 -12.49 -10.20 12.85
N PRO A 138 -13.82 -10.11 12.91
CA PRO A 138 -14.49 -8.85 13.18
C PRO A 138 -14.16 -8.37 14.60
N ASP A 139 -14.28 -7.06 14.84
CA ASP A 139 -14.02 -6.40 16.12
C ASP A 139 -12.60 -6.61 16.70
N THR A 140 -11.67 -7.12 15.88
CA THR A 140 -10.25 -7.30 16.24
C THR A 140 -9.44 -6.14 15.67
N TRP A 141 -8.76 -5.42 16.56
CA TRP A 141 -7.82 -4.37 16.14
C TRP A 141 -6.54 -5.01 15.59
N TYR A 142 -6.31 -4.81 14.30
CA TYR A 142 -5.06 -5.11 13.64
C TYR A 142 -4.11 -3.94 13.82
N VAL A 143 -2.83 -4.24 14.04
CA VAL A 143 -1.77 -3.25 14.20
C VAL A 143 -0.73 -3.51 13.13
N VAL A 144 -0.36 -2.48 12.39
CA VAL A 144 0.77 -2.50 11.49
C VAL A 144 1.78 -1.46 11.96
N TYR A 145 3.02 -1.89 12.08
CA TYR A 145 4.17 -1.06 12.38
C TYR A 145 5.19 -1.24 11.27
N VAL A 146 5.72 -0.13 10.74
CA VAL A 146 6.70 -0.16 9.65
C VAL A 146 7.81 0.84 9.95
N GLU A 147 9.04 0.38 9.86
CA GLU A 147 10.25 1.19 9.92
C GLU A 147 10.71 1.46 8.48
N PHE A 148 10.72 2.73 8.09
CA PHE A 148 11.27 3.19 6.82
C PHE A 148 12.66 3.78 7.05
N TRP A 149 13.58 3.48 6.15
CA TRP A 149 14.85 4.18 6.07
C TRP A 149 14.63 5.59 5.54
N ARG A 150 15.40 6.56 6.04
CA ARG A 150 15.29 7.96 5.67
C ARG A 150 16.49 8.39 4.86
N ASP A 151 16.25 8.91 3.67
CA ASP A 151 17.30 9.47 2.83
C ASP A 151 18.05 10.57 3.59
N PRO A 152 19.38 10.45 3.78
CA PRO A 152 20.25 11.47 4.38
C PRO A 152 20.15 12.84 3.74
N GLU A 153 19.94 12.94 2.44
CA GLU A 153 19.95 14.18 1.67
C GLU A 153 18.66 14.98 1.88
N ASP A 154 17.54 14.30 2.11
CA ASP A 154 16.21 14.91 2.25
C ASP A 154 15.69 15.00 3.70
N ARG A 155 16.58 14.76 4.68
CA ARG A 155 16.23 14.91 6.11
C ARG A 155 15.86 16.36 6.44
N GLY A 156 14.61 16.57 6.83
CA GLY A 156 14.08 17.89 7.22
C GLY A 156 13.11 18.49 6.20
N THR A 157 12.86 17.78 5.11
CA THR A 157 11.75 18.09 4.20
C THR A 157 10.44 17.60 4.80
N ALA A 158 9.36 18.38 4.60
CA ALA A 158 8.01 17.95 4.94
C ALA A 158 7.52 16.97 3.88
N PHE A 159 6.88 15.89 4.29
CA PHE A 159 6.38 14.86 3.38
C PHE A 159 5.00 14.39 3.83
N THR A 160 4.32 13.69 2.93
CA THR A 160 2.98 13.16 3.17
C THR A 160 3.04 11.65 3.09
N LEU A 161 2.34 11.01 4.02
CA LEU A 161 2.12 9.58 4.04
C LEU A 161 0.62 9.32 3.98
N TRP A 162 0.22 8.34 3.17
CA TRP A 162 -1.13 7.82 3.14
C TRP A 162 -1.12 6.36 3.59
N SER A 163 -2.01 6.02 4.51
CA SER A 163 -2.33 4.62 4.82
C SER A 163 -3.60 4.23 4.11
N GLU A 164 -3.57 3.11 3.42
CA GLU A 164 -4.61 2.74 2.47
C GLU A 164 -5.05 1.30 2.73
N SER A 165 -6.31 1.06 2.43
CA SER A 165 -6.93 -0.26 2.48
C SER A 165 -7.30 -0.59 1.06
N GLU A 166 -6.86 -1.75 0.59
CA GLU A 166 -7.10 -2.26 -0.74
C GLU A 166 -7.66 -3.68 -0.68
N TYR A 167 -8.43 -4.04 -1.69
CA TYR A 167 -8.58 -5.43 -2.08
C TYR A 167 -8.30 -5.63 -3.56
N ALA A 168 -7.79 -6.81 -3.90
CA ALA A 168 -7.71 -7.25 -5.27
C ALA A 168 -8.06 -8.74 -5.41
N GLY A 169 -8.58 -9.10 -6.58
CA GLY A 169 -9.06 -10.45 -6.87
C GLY A 169 -7.98 -11.54 -6.68
N CYS A 170 -8.42 -12.71 -6.19
CA CYS A 170 -7.54 -13.86 -5.97
C CYS A 170 -6.95 -14.41 -7.28
N VAL A 171 -5.62 -14.46 -7.34
CA VAL A 171 -4.79 -15.05 -8.40
C VAL A 171 -4.96 -16.60 -8.37
N PRO A 172 -4.99 -17.32 -9.52
CA PRO A 172 -4.04 -17.22 -10.62
C PRO A 172 -4.50 -16.30 -11.75
N TRP A 173 -3.63 -15.36 -12.15
CA TRP A 173 -3.70 -14.41 -13.28
C TRP A 173 -3.99 -15.03 -14.67
N TYR A 174 -4.44 -16.29 -14.77
CA TYR A 174 -4.52 -17.05 -16.03
C TYR A 174 -5.93 -17.17 -16.63
N LEU A 175 -6.98 -16.66 -15.98
CA LEU A 175 -8.33 -16.71 -16.54
C LEU A 175 -8.87 -15.31 -16.83
N PRO A 176 -9.35 -15.04 -18.06
CA PRO A 176 -10.01 -13.79 -18.38
C PRO A 176 -11.44 -13.87 -17.84
N THR A 177 -11.59 -13.76 -16.53
CA THR A 177 -12.90 -13.62 -15.89
C THR A 177 -13.01 -12.18 -15.37
N PRO A 178 -13.67 -11.30 -16.14
CA PRO A 178 -14.03 -9.99 -15.64
C PRO A 178 -15.22 -10.09 -14.66
N PRO A 179 -15.39 -9.09 -13.77
CA PRO A 179 -14.48 -7.97 -13.57
C PRO A 179 -13.45 -8.29 -12.48
N TRP A 180 -12.24 -7.82 -12.69
CA TRP A 180 -11.21 -7.70 -11.67
C TRP A 180 -11.83 -6.94 -10.50
N CYS A 181 -12.13 -7.63 -9.40
CA CYS A 181 -12.56 -6.97 -8.17
C CYS A 181 -11.30 -6.31 -7.60
N PHE A 182 -11.13 -5.03 -7.91
CA PHE A 182 -10.10 -4.17 -7.32
C PHE A 182 -10.76 -2.87 -6.91
N ASP A 183 -10.51 -2.46 -5.68
CA ASP A 183 -10.86 -1.14 -5.14
C ASP A 183 -9.95 -0.85 -3.95
N TRP A 184 -9.73 0.43 -3.69
CA TRP A 184 -8.87 0.88 -2.62
C TRP A 184 -9.31 2.25 -2.11
N CYS A 185 -9.06 2.51 -0.84
CA CYS A 185 -9.47 3.73 -0.18
C CYS A 185 -8.42 4.20 0.82
N THR A 186 -8.36 5.50 1.04
CA THR A 186 -7.46 6.09 2.03
C THR A 186 -8.11 6.03 3.41
N MET A 187 -7.41 5.44 4.37
CA MET A 187 -7.77 5.50 5.78
C MET A 187 -7.33 6.84 6.37
N THR A 188 -6.05 7.17 6.27
CA THR A 188 -5.47 8.40 6.81
C THR A 188 -4.47 9.00 5.84
N GLU A 189 -4.46 10.34 5.78
CA GLU A 189 -3.37 11.14 5.25
C GLU A 189 -2.71 11.85 6.43
N GLN A 190 -1.39 11.74 6.55
CA GLN A 190 -0.59 12.38 7.59
C GLN A 190 0.55 13.16 6.93
N ILE A 191 0.66 14.44 7.26
CA ILE A 191 1.79 15.29 6.87
C ILE A 191 2.72 15.40 8.07
N GLU A 192 3.98 15.08 7.85
CA GLU A 192 5.01 15.13 8.88
C GLU A 192 6.15 16.03 8.43
N GLY A 193 6.74 16.72 9.40
CA GLY A 193 7.80 17.69 9.17
C GLY A 193 7.29 19.11 8.90
N ALA A 194 7.77 20.05 9.72
CA ALA A 194 8.96 20.86 9.42
C ALA A 194 9.85 20.89 10.67
#